data_AF-A0A7W1LFZ8-F1
#
_entry.id   AF-A0A7W1LFZ8-F1
#
_cell.length_a   1.000
_cell.length_b   1.000
_cell.length_c   1.000
_cell.angle_alpha   90.00
_cell.angle_beta   90.00
_cell.angle_gamma   90.00
#
_symmetry.space_group_name_H-M   'P 1'
#
loop_
_entity.id
_entity.type
_entity.pdbx_description
1 polymer ?
#
loop_
_entity_poly.entity_id
_entity_poly.type
_entity_poly.pdbx_seq_one_letter_code
_entity_poly.pdbx_strand_id
1 'polypeptide(L)'
;MRRNVVCLALLTVFAGCGWTRTVGGGDPDLRGARAFDQRPLYWVGERFERWELERVDLSNPQLTTFSYGTCEIEDPDGPFGVEGGSCSVPLQIQIQPLCSHLAAVARDPIWRRREVRGAPVGTIDSAPVLFTNRVQIKVYGGRGADPGLPLRALRALHSANAVPPLLDRDDPIPPAPRGVLAGTTACRS
;
A
#
# COMPACT_ATOMS: atom_id res chain seq x y z
N MET A 1 -30.66 -49.66 46.39
CA MET A 1 -29.29 -49.82 45.84
C MET A 1 -29.35 -49.65 44.32
N ARG A 2 -28.49 -48.77 43.76
CA ARG A 2 -27.95 -48.68 42.38
C ARG A 2 -28.97 -48.70 41.21
N ARG A 3 -29.51 -47.55 40.77
CA ARG A 3 -29.01 -46.56 39.77
C ARG A 3 -28.87 -47.09 38.33
N ASN A 4 -29.85 -46.72 37.51
CA ASN A 4 -29.93 -46.83 36.06
C ASN A 4 -28.74 -46.13 35.38
N VAL A 5 -28.11 -46.78 34.39
CA VAL A 5 -27.12 -46.17 33.50
C VAL A 5 -27.81 -45.88 32.17
N VAL A 6 -28.05 -44.60 31.90
CA VAL A 6 -28.49 -44.09 30.60
C VAL A 6 -27.22 -43.70 29.83
N CYS A 7 -26.95 -44.39 28.72
CA CYS A 7 -25.90 -44.03 27.77
C CYS A 7 -26.31 -42.77 27.01
N LEU A 8 -25.73 -41.63 27.38
CA LEU A 8 -25.83 -40.38 26.63
C LEU A 8 -24.79 -40.43 25.48
N ALA A 9 -25.26 -40.63 24.25
CA ALA A 9 -24.43 -40.49 23.06
C ALA A 9 -24.14 -39.00 22.81
N LEU A 10 -22.88 -38.59 23.01
CA LEU A 10 -22.37 -37.27 22.65
C LEU A 10 -22.20 -37.20 21.13
N LEU A 11 -23.12 -36.51 20.45
CA LEU A 11 -22.95 -36.02 19.08
C LEU A 11 -21.97 -34.84 19.11
N THR A 12 -20.70 -35.09 18.78
CA THR A 12 -19.71 -34.05 18.50
C THR A 12 -20.01 -33.44 17.13
N VAL A 13 -20.67 -32.27 17.13
CA VAL A 13 -20.78 -31.41 15.96
C VAL A 13 -19.41 -30.77 15.73
N PHE A 14 -18.64 -31.30 14.76
CA PHE A 14 -17.49 -30.59 14.20
C PHE A 14 -18.02 -29.41 13.39
N ALA A 15 -18.23 -28.27 14.03
CA ALA A 15 -18.31 -27.01 13.32
C ALA A 15 -16.94 -26.79 12.66
N GLY A 16 -16.88 -26.90 11.33
CA GLY A 16 -15.68 -26.61 10.57
C GLY A 16 -15.28 -25.16 10.80
N CYS A 17 -14.27 -24.93 11.64
CA CYS A 17 -13.60 -23.64 11.73
C CYS A 17 -12.84 -23.44 10.41
N GLY A 18 -13.45 -22.74 9.45
CA GLY A 18 -12.70 -22.16 8.34
C GLY A 18 -11.67 -21.20 8.93
N TRP A 19 -10.41 -21.34 8.51
CA TRP A 19 -9.35 -20.45 8.96
C TRP A 19 -9.41 -19.18 8.11
N THR A 20 -9.47 -18.01 8.73
CA THR A 20 -9.42 -16.71 8.05
C THR A 20 -8.19 -15.94 8.48
N ARG A 21 -7.50 -15.33 7.52
CA ARG A 21 -6.39 -14.40 7.78
C ARG A 21 -6.74 -13.01 7.27
N THR A 22 -6.69 -12.03 8.15
CA THR A 22 -6.81 -10.62 7.79
C THR A 22 -5.46 -10.07 7.31
N VAL A 23 -5.42 -9.57 6.09
CA VAL A 23 -4.35 -8.76 5.52
C VAL A 23 -4.69 -7.29 5.73
N GLY A 24 -3.67 -6.48 6.01
CA GLY A 24 -3.85 -5.07 6.30
C GLY A 24 -4.12 -4.80 7.76
N GLY A 25 -4.80 -5.69 8.49
CA GLY A 25 -5.18 -5.46 9.90
C GLY A 25 -3.99 -5.31 10.86
N GLY A 26 -4.13 -4.41 11.82
CA GLY A 26 -3.19 -4.11 12.89
C GLY A 26 -3.32 -2.67 13.38
N ASP A 27 -2.56 -2.30 14.42
CA ASP A 27 -2.40 -0.89 14.77
C ASP A 27 -1.34 -0.28 13.83
N PRO A 28 -1.66 0.77 13.06
CA PRO A 28 -0.69 1.40 12.16
C PRO A 28 0.45 2.04 12.97
N ASP A 29 1.71 1.76 12.60
CA ASP A 29 2.89 2.37 13.23
C ASP A 29 3.09 3.83 12.78
N LEU A 30 2.18 4.70 13.23
CA LEU A 30 2.22 6.14 12.97
C LEU A 30 3.44 6.80 13.62
N ARG A 31 3.84 6.32 14.81
CA ARG A 31 5.01 6.85 15.51
C ARG A 31 6.27 6.59 14.70
N GLY A 32 6.47 5.35 14.24
CA GLY A 32 7.56 4.99 13.35
C GLY A 32 7.53 5.80 12.06
N ALA A 33 6.35 5.96 11.45
CA ALA A 33 6.21 6.74 10.22
C ALA A 33 6.65 8.20 10.40
N ARG A 34 6.24 8.82 11.52
CA ARG A 34 6.58 10.21 11.85
C ARG A 34 8.05 10.39 12.19
N ALA A 35 8.66 9.40 12.85
CA ALA A 35 10.07 9.39 13.24
C ALA A 35 11.02 8.98 12.10
N PHE A 36 10.51 8.37 11.03
CA PHE A 36 11.31 7.93 9.90
C PHE A 36 11.94 9.14 9.17
N ASP A 37 13.26 9.15 9.06
CA ASP A 37 14.05 10.31 8.63
C ASP A 37 14.81 10.12 7.31
N GLN A 38 14.84 8.90 6.75
CA GLN A 38 15.69 8.58 5.59
C GLN A 38 15.20 9.21 4.28
N ARG A 39 13.90 9.47 4.14
CA ARG A 39 13.28 10.09 2.95
C ARG A 39 11.91 10.70 3.30
N PRO A 40 11.39 11.64 2.50
CA PRO A 40 10.03 12.11 2.66
C PRO A 40 9.04 10.96 2.46
N LEU A 41 8.08 10.86 3.37
CA LEU A 41 6.95 9.96 3.30
C LEU A 41 5.69 10.76 3.02
N TYR A 42 4.81 10.20 2.20
CA TYR A 42 3.56 10.83 1.80
C TYR A 42 2.41 9.85 1.91
N TRP A 43 1.29 10.34 2.39
CA TRP A 43 0.11 9.52 2.66
C TRP A 43 -1.15 10.36 2.48
N VAL A 44 -2.31 9.75 2.71
CA VAL A 44 -3.61 10.42 2.59
C VAL A 44 -4.28 10.65 3.96
N GLY A 45 -3.54 10.44 5.06
CA GLY A 45 -4.01 10.57 6.44
C GLY A 45 -4.36 9.21 7.05
N GLU A 46 -4.89 9.22 8.27
CA GLU A 46 -5.36 8.00 8.98
C GLU A 46 -6.63 7.41 8.37
N ARG A 47 -7.36 8.19 7.57
CA ARG A 47 -8.55 7.75 6.85
C ARG A 47 -8.60 8.39 5.48
N PHE A 48 -9.00 7.62 4.47
CA PHE A 48 -9.22 8.10 3.12
C PHE A 48 -10.49 7.50 2.52
N GLU A 49 -11.39 8.37 2.08
CA GLU A 49 -12.75 8.01 1.67
C GLU A 49 -13.46 7.18 2.76
N ARG A 50 -13.66 5.88 2.51
CA ARG A 50 -14.31 4.94 3.44
C ARG A 50 -13.34 4.01 4.18
N TRP A 51 -12.04 4.11 3.90
CA TRP A 51 -11.04 3.19 4.43
C TRP A 51 -10.16 3.84 5.49
N GLU A 52 -9.94 3.12 6.57
CA GLU A 52 -9.02 3.49 7.65
C GLU A 52 -7.62 2.95 7.33
N LEU A 53 -6.60 3.62 7.84
CA LEU A 53 -5.24 3.15 7.76
C LEU A 53 -5.06 2.02 8.77
N GLU A 54 -4.79 0.82 8.26
CA GLU A 54 -4.70 -0.39 9.09
C GLU A 54 -3.24 -0.78 9.34
N ARG A 55 -2.33 -0.40 8.43
CA ARG A 55 -0.91 -0.77 8.57
C ARG A 55 0.03 0.23 7.94
N VAL A 56 1.12 0.50 8.65
CA VAL A 56 2.32 1.13 8.11
C VAL A 56 3.46 0.13 8.21
N ASP A 57 4.08 -0.22 7.07
CA ASP A 57 5.23 -1.11 7.01
C ASP A 57 6.50 -0.32 6.69
N LEU A 58 7.43 -0.32 7.65
CA LEU A 58 8.74 0.33 7.60
C LEU A 58 9.88 -0.68 7.67
N SER A 59 9.57 -1.98 7.65
CA SER A 59 10.56 -3.05 7.85
C SER A 59 11.61 -3.10 6.74
N ASN A 60 11.23 -2.66 5.54
CA ASN A 60 12.14 -2.53 4.42
C ASN A 60 12.62 -1.07 4.26
N PRO A 61 13.90 -0.77 4.48
CA PRO A 61 14.40 0.59 4.33
C PRO A 61 14.30 1.12 2.89
N GLN A 62 14.11 0.27 1.88
CA GLN A 62 13.93 0.69 0.47
C GLN A 62 12.46 0.83 0.05
N LEU A 63 11.52 0.38 0.88
CA LEU A 63 10.09 0.38 0.57
C LEU A 63 9.26 0.62 1.82
N THR A 64 8.61 1.77 1.87
CA THR A 64 7.61 2.08 2.90
C THR A 64 6.22 1.87 2.35
N THR A 65 5.33 1.24 3.12
CA THR A 65 3.97 0.93 2.66
C THR A 65 2.92 1.42 3.65
N PHE A 66 1.93 2.17 3.18
CA PHE A 66 0.69 2.49 3.90
C PHE A 66 -0.46 1.67 3.31
N SER A 67 -1.16 0.91 4.14
CA SER A 67 -2.26 0.03 3.72
C SER A 67 -3.57 0.47 4.35
N TYR A 68 -4.58 0.68 3.51
CA TYR A 68 -5.88 1.19 3.90
C TYR A 68 -6.97 0.14 3.68
N GLY A 69 -7.74 -0.11 4.74
CA GLY A 69 -8.70 -1.18 4.82
C GLY A 69 -8.05 -2.55 4.95
N THR A 70 -8.87 -3.52 5.30
CA THR A 70 -8.46 -4.91 5.44
C THR A 70 -8.94 -5.74 4.26
N CYS A 71 -8.41 -6.94 4.18
CA CYS A 71 -8.86 -7.94 3.23
C CYS A 71 -8.69 -9.32 3.89
N GLU A 72 -9.64 -10.23 3.66
CA GLU A 72 -9.61 -11.56 4.24
C GLU A 72 -9.20 -12.58 3.19
N ILE A 73 -8.27 -13.45 3.58
CA ILE A 73 -7.97 -14.67 2.85
C ILE A 73 -8.77 -15.77 3.53
N GLU A 74 -9.75 -16.32 2.81
CA GLU A 74 -10.43 -17.54 3.20
C GLU A 74 -9.51 -18.72 2.91
N ASP A 75 -9.28 -19.55 3.92
CA ASP A 75 -8.48 -20.77 3.84
C ASP A 75 -9.34 -21.98 4.23
N PRO A 76 -10.15 -22.49 3.27
CA PRO A 76 -11.11 -23.56 3.55
C PRO A 76 -10.44 -24.90 3.88
N ASP A 77 -9.20 -25.12 3.44
CA ASP A 77 -8.44 -26.37 3.65
C ASP A 77 -7.47 -26.31 4.85
N GLY A 78 -7.24 -25.12 5.42
CA GLY A 78 -6.38 -24.90 6.57
C GLY A 78 -4.87 -24.89 6.25
N PRO A 79 -4.06 -24.64 7.29
CA PRO A 79 -3.14 -23.50 7.43
C PRO A 79 -2.38 -23.09 6.15
N PHE A 80 -3.16 -22.56 5.20
CA PHE A 80 -2.91 -21.89 3.92
C PHE A 80 -2.83 -22.74 2.64
N GLY A 81 -2.96 -24.08 2.67
CA GLY A 81 -2.95 -24.91 1.43
C GLY A 81 -1.76 -24.64 0.46
N VAL A 82 -1.71 -25.24 -0.74
CA VAL A 82 -0.50 -25.17 -1.61
C VAL A 82 -0.21 -23.81 -2.26
N GLU A 83 -1.14 -22.85 -2.25
CA GLU A 83 -0.93 -21.52 -2.85
C GLU A 83 -1.17 -20.33 -1.91
N GLY A 84 -1.69 -20.52 -0.69
CA GLY A 84 -1.89 -19.45 0.30
C GLY A 84 -2.52 -18.21 -0.32
N GLY A 85 -3.85 -18.25 -0.53
CA GLY A 85 -4.58 -17.26 -1.32
C GLY A 85 -4.08 -15.82 -1.12
N SER A 86 -3.82 -15.10 -2.21
CA SER A 86 -3.43 -13.70 -2.11
C SER A 86 -4.65 -12.80 -2.12
N CYS A 87 -4.69 -11.84 -1.22
CA CYS A 87 -5.73 -10.84 -1.20
C CYS A 87 -5.10 -9.45 -1.06
N SER A 88 -5.70 -8.47 -1.73
CA SER A 88 -5.15 -7.12 -1.84
C SER A 88 -6.04 -6.17 -1.05
N VAL A 89 -5.44 -5.42 -0.12
CA VAL A 89 -6.15 -4.35 0.60
C VAL A 89 -6.74 -3.34 -0.39
N PRO A 90 -7.86 -2.68 -0.05
CA PRO A 90 -8.53 -1.76 -0.97
C PRO A 90 -7.64 -0.66 -1.55
N LEU A 91 -6.73 -0.11 -0.73
CA LEU A 91 -5.77 0.90 -1.17
C LEU A 91 -4.42 0.68 -0.50
N GLN A 92 -3.36 0.73 -1.30
CA GLN A 92 -1.98 0.66 -0.82
C GLN A 92 -1.13 1.74 -1.47
N ILE A 93 -0.38 2.48 -0.64
CA ILE A 93 0.59 3.50 -1.07
C ILE A 93 1.99 2.97 -0.76
N GLN A 94 2.80 2.79 -1.79
CA GLN A 94 4.17 2.33 -1.70
C GLN A 94 5.13 3.47 -2.06
N ILE A 95 6.14 3.69 -1.22
CA ILE A 95 7.12 4.76 -1.39
C ILE A 95 8.52 4.17 -1.43
N GLN A 96 9.23 4.48 -2.51
CA GLN A 96 10.62 4.06 -2.73
C GLN A 96 11.47 5.27 -3.12
N PRO A 97 12.80 5.19 -2.99
CA PRO A 97 13.70 6.18 -3.57
C PRO A 97 13.40 6.40 -5.07
N LEU A 98 13.55 7.63 -5.56
CA LEU A 98 13.28 7.96 -6.96
C LEU A 98 14.06 7.06 -7.93
N CYS A 99 15.28 6.69 -7.59
CA CYS A 99 16.17 5.94 -8.48
C CYS A 99 15.76 4.47 -8.68
N SER A 100 14.78 3.97 -7.93
CA SER A 100 14.29 2.60 -8.06
C SER A 100 13.49 2.42 -9.34
N HIS A 101 13.71 1.33 -10.08
CA HIS A 101 12.92 0.93 -11.26
C HIS A 101 12.87 1.94 -12.44
N LEU A 102 13.76 2.95 -12.51
CA LEU A 102 13.77 3.95 -13.58
C LEU A 102 13.91 3.37 -15.00
N ALA A 103 14.57 2.21 -15.15
CA ALA A 103 14.71 1.55 -16.45
C ALA A 103 13.37 1.09 -17.04
N ALA A 104 12.37 0.80 -16.20
CA ALA A 104 11.01 0.49 -16.65
C ALA A 104 10.28 1.78 -17.08
N VAL A 105 10.45 2.84 -16.29
CA VAL A 105 9.84 4.17 -16.55
C VAL A 105 10.37 4.80 -17.85
N ALA A 106 11.67 4.67 -18.13
CA ALA A 106 12.25 5.21 -19.35
C ALA A 106 11.74 4.52 -20.63
N ARG A 107 11.34 3.24 -20.52
CA ARG A 107 10.78 2.46 -21.63
C ARG A 107 9.32 2.80 -21.94
N ASP A 108 8.59 3.34 -20.98
CA ASP A 108 7.20 3.77 -21.14
C ASP A 108 7.03 5.27 -20.82
N PRO A 109 7.11 6.16 -21.83
CA PRO A 109 7.09 7.60 -21.62
C PRO A 109 5.69 8.17 -21.35
N ILE A 110 4.73 7.37 -20.87
CA ILE A 110 3.39 7.84 -20.49
C ILE A 110 3.43 8.97 -19.46
N TRP A 111 4.46 9.00 -18.61
CA TRP A 111 4.72 10.06 -17.63
C TRP A 111 4.84 11.46 -18.24
N ARG A 112 5.10 11.58 -19.55
CA ARG A 112 5.17 12.88 -20.25
C ARG A 112 3.81 13.54 -20.45
N ARG A 113 2.72 12.79 -20.31
CA ARG A 113 1.36 13.24 -20.68
C ARG A 113 0.48 13.54 -19.47
N ARG A 114 0.93 13.18 -18.28
CA ARG A 114 0.11 13.20 -17.07
C ARG A 114 0.91 13.70 -15.89
N GLU A 115 0.29 14.62 -15.16
CA GLU A 115 0.86 15.19 -13.95
C GLU A 115 -0.21 15.25 -12.85
N VAL A 116 0.23 15.22 -11.59
CA VAL A 116 -0.57 15.52 -10.41
C VAL A 116 0.21 16.56 -9.62
N ARG A 117 -0.42 17.73 -9.40
CA ARG A 117 0.18 18.86 -8.66
C ARG A 117 1.60 19.22 -9.17
N GLY A 118 1.80 19.14 -10.49
CA GLY A 118 3.07 19.43 -11.17
C GLY A 118 4.06 18.27 -11.25
N ALA A 119 3.84 17.16 -10.53
CA ALA A 119 4.71 15.99 -10.59
C ALA A 119 4.25 14.99 -11.67
N PRO A 120 5.17 14.44 -12.50
CA PRO A 120 4.84 13.43 -13.50
C PRO A 120 4.20 12.18 -12.91
N VAL A 121 3.21 11.61 -13.62
CA VAL A 121 2.57 10.34 -13.27
C VAL A 121 2.71 9.36 -14.41
N GLY A 122 3.49 8.30 -14.19
CA GLY A 122 3.63 7.17 -15.10
C GLY A 122 2.94 5.93 -14.56
N THR A 123 3.38 4.76 -15.04
CA THR A 123 2.88 3.46 -14.59
C THR A 123 4.03 2.48 -14.39
N ILE A 124 3.93 1.64 -13.35
CA ILE A 124 4.81 0.48 -13.13
C ILE A 124 3.88 -0.67 -12.73
N ASP A 125 3.98 -1.83 -13.39
CA ASP A 125 3.09 -2.99 -13.20
C ASP A 125 1.59 -2.60 -13.24
N SER A 126 1.22 -1.76 -14.20
CA SER A 126 -0.15 -1.23 -14.38
C SER A 126 -0.70 -0.32 -13.28
N ALA A 127 0.04 -0.07 -12.20
CA ALA A 127 -0.35 0.88 -11.16
C ALA A 127 0.25 2.27 -11.44
N PRO A 128 -0.50 3.37 -11.18
CA PRO A 128 0.03 4.71 -11.34
C PRO A 128 1.15 4.99 -10.33
N VAL A 129 2.20 5.65 -10.83
CA VAL A 129 3.36 6.05 -10.03
C VAL A 129 3.60 7.53 -10.22
N LEU A 130 3.58 8.28 -9.12
CA LEU A 130 3.93 9.70 -9.08
C LEU A 130 5.42 9.85 -8.78
N PHE A 131 6.12 10.63 -9.59
CA PHE A 131 7.57 10.82 -9.50
C PHE A 131 7.91 12.20 -8.94
N THR A 132 8.37 12.23 -7.69
CA THR A 132 8.89 13.46 -7.06
C THR A 132 10.40 13.58 -7.26
N ASN A 133 11.00 14.71 -6.89
CA ASN A 133 12.46 14.89 -6.94
C ASN A 133 13.25 14.00 -5.95
N ARG A 134 12.60 13.32 -5.00
CA ARG A 134 13.26 12.49 -3.97
C ARG A 134 12.82 11.03 -3.97
N VAL A 135 11.54 10.79 -4.24
CA VAL A 135 10.89 9.47 -4.14
C VAL A 135 9.92 9.23 -5.29
N GLN A 136 9.65 7.95 -5.56
CA GLN A 136 8.50 7.53 -6.36
C GLN A 136 7.40 6.96 -5.46
N ILE A 137 6.15 7.28 -5.79
CA ILE A 137 4.98 6.94 -4.99
C ILE A 137 4.03 6.13 -5.88
N LYS A 138 3.99 4.83 -5.65
CA LYS A 138 3.15 3.89 -6.38
C LYS A 138 1.86 3.65 -5.59
N VAL A 139 0.71 3.73 -6.25
CA VAL A 139 -0.58 3.51 -5.59
C VAL A 139 -1.32 2.37 -6.24
N TYR A 140 -1.63 1.33 -5.46
CA TYR A 140 -2.43 0.20 -5.89
C TYR A 140 -3.85 0.30 -5.36
N GLY A 141 -4.81 -0.01 -6.23
CA GLY A 141 -6.17 -0.34 -5.82
C GLY A 141 -6.32 -1.85 -5.73
N GLY A 142 -6.86 -2.35 -4.62
CA GLY A 142 -7.18 -3.76 -4.45
C GLY A 142 -8.28 -4.23 -5.41
N ARG A 143 -8.50 -5.54 -5.49
CA ARG A 143 -9.58 -6.11 -6.29
C ARG A 143 -10.93 -5.54 -5.85
N GLY A 144 -11.74 -5.07 -6.80
CA GLY A 144 -13.05 -4.46 -6.52
C GLY A 144 -12.98 -3.00 -6.05
N ALA A 145 -11.79 -2.42 -5.92
CA ALA A 145 -11.66 -0.97 -5.71
C ALA A 145 -12.10 -0.20 -6.96
N ASP A 146 -12.60 1.02 -6.74
CA ASP A 146 -12.91 1.96 -7.82
C ASP A 146 -11.65 2.23 -8.68
N PRO A 147 -11.71 2.12 -10.02
CA PRO A 147 -10.54 2.32 -10.88
C PRO A 147 -9.89 3.70 -10.77
N GLY A 148 -10.62 4.72 -10.32
CA GLY A 148 -10.12 6.07 -10.09
C GLY A 148 -9.48 6.28 -8.71
N LEU A 149 -9.64 5.34 -7.78
CA LEU A 149 -9.15 5.45 -6.40
C LEU A 149 -7.66 5.77 -6.31
N PRO A 150 -6.75 5.07 -7.04
CA PRO A 150 -5.33 5.37 -6.96
C PRO A 150 -4.98 6.82 -7.33
N LEU A 151 -5.67 7.38 -8.31
CA LEU A 151 -5.41 8.75 -8.78
C LEU A 151 -5.99 9.80 -7.85
N ARG A 152 -7.12 9.52 -7.20
CA ARG A 152 -7.63 10.39 -6.14
C ARG A 152 -6.70 10.38 -4.93
N ALA A 153 -6.16 9.23 -4.55
CA ALA A 153 -5.17 9.12 -3.49
C ALA A 153 -3.90 9.91 -3.82
N LEU A 154 -3.35 9.80 -5.04
CA LEU A 154 -2.19 10.60 -5.48
C LEU A 154 -2.44 12.11 -5.38
N ARG A 155 -3.66 12.58 -5.66
CA ARG A 155 -4.01 14.01 -5.54
C ARG A 155 -4.10 14.49 -4.09
N ALA A 156 -4.51 13.61 -3.17
CA ALA A 156 -4.73 13.92 -1.76
C ALA A 156 -3.47 13.74 -0.87
N LEU A 157 -2.32 13.42 -1.48
CA LEU A 157 -1.08 13.21 -0.76
C LEU A 157 -0.69 14.45 0.05
N HIS A 158 -0.16 14.22 1.24
CA HIS A 158 0.52 15.22 2.06
C HIS A 158 1.60 14.53 2.90
N SER A 159 2.46 15.30 3.55
CA SER A 159 3.60 14.76 4.29
C SER A 159 3.18 13.92 5.50
N ALA A 160 3.70 12.70 5.56
CA ALA A 160 3.54 11.76 6.67
C ALA A 160 4.66 11.90 7.72
N ASN A 161 5.78 12.55 7.37
CA ASN A 161 6.89 12.81 8.29
C ASN A 161 7.44 14.24 8.11
N ALA A 162 8.43 14.60 8.92
CA ALA A 162 9.03 15.93 8.93
C ALA A 162 10.23 16.08 7.96
N VAL A 163 10.42 15.14 7.03
CA VAL A 163 11.53 15.19 6.07
C VAL A 163 11.13 16.03 4.85
N PRO A 164 11.89 17.09 4.50
CA PRO A 164 11.58 17.91 3.33
C PRO A 164 11.61 17.14 2.00
N PRO A 165 10.81 17.58 1.00
CA PRO A 165 9.91 18.73 1.05
C PRO A 165 8.63 18.42 1.87
N LEU A 166 8.23 19.37 2.71
CA LEU A 166 6.97 19.30 3.45
C LEU A 166 5.85 19.80 2.55
N LEU A 167 4.81 19.00 2.40
CA LEU A 167 3.69 19.28 1.49
C LEU A 167 2.38 19.11 2.25
N ASP A 168 1.55 20.14 2.22
CA ASP A 168 0.12 20.05 2.51
C ASP A 168 -0.62 19.46 1.30
N ARG A 169 -1.95 19.31 1.40
CA ARG A 169 -2.78 18.62 0.39
C ARG A 169 -2.83 19.32 -0.97
N ASP A 170 -2.63 20.63 -1.01
CA ASP A 170 -2.81 21.43 -2.23
C ASP A 170 -1.50 22.01 -2.79
N ASP A 171 -0.39 21.87 -2.06
CA ASP A 171 0.92 22.41 -2.46
C ASP A 171 1.42 21.84 -3.81
N PRO A 172 2.27 22.52 -4.57
CA PRO A 172 2.95 21.87 -5.69
C PRO A 172 3.85 20.72 -5.20
N ILE A 173 3.82 19.57 -5.88
CA ILE A 173 4.72 18.45 -5.59
C ILE A 173 6.01 18.64 -6.41
N PRO A 174 7.20 18.74 -5.78
CA PRO A 174 8.45 18.92 -6.50
C PRO A 174 8.72 17.76 -7.47
N PRO A 175 8.76 18.02 -8.79
CA PRO A 175 8.78 16.95 -9.80
C PRO A 175 10.14 16.29 -9.91
N ALA A 176 10.16 15.01 -10.28
CA ALA A 176 11.39 14.35 -10.72
C ALA A 176 11.98 15.06 -11.97
N PRO A 177 13.31 15.19 -12.07
CA PRO A 177 13.93 15.72 -13.28
C PRO A 177 13.57 14.88 -14.51
N ARG A 178 13.08 15.53 -15.58
CA ARG A 178 12.64 14.82 -16.80
C ARG A 178 13.76 13.99 -17.44
N GLY A 179 15.01 14.45 -17.37
CA GLY A 179 16.16 13.70 -17.87
C GLY A 179 16.44 12.40 -17.09
N VAL A 180 16.13 12.38 -15.79
CA VAL A 180 16.22 11.17 -14.96
C VAL A 180 15.14 10.17 -15.36
N LEU A 181 13.89 10.61 -15.51
CA LEU A 181 12.79 9.75 -15.96
C LEU A 181 12.97 9.24 -17.40
N ALA A 182 13.61 10.02 -18.25
CA ALA A 182 13.92 9.63 -19.63
C ALA A 182 15.15 8.71 -19.74
N GLY A 183 15.89 8.48 -18.64
CA GLY A 183 17.14 7.71 -18.67
C GLY A 183 18.30 8.43 -19.37
N THR A 184 18.17 9.73 -19.66
CA THR A 184 19.22 10.54 -20.31
C THR A 184 20.15 11.24 -19.31
N THR A 185 19.84 11.14 -18.01
CA THR A 185 20.63 11.72 -16.93
C THR A 185 20.72 10.71 -15.79
N ALA A 186 21.90 10.61 -15.17
CA ALA A 186 22.09 9.75 -14.00
C ALA A 186 21.20 10.19 -12.83
N CYS A 187 20.58 9.22 -12.16
CA CYS A 187 19.86 9.47 -10.91
C CYS A 187 20.84 9.52 -9.74
N ARG A 188 20.66 10.47 -8.83
CA ARG A 188 21.43 10.59 -7.59
C ARG A 188 20.45 10.63 -6.42
N SER A 189 20.67 9.76 -5.44
CA SER A 189 19.89 9.62 -4.21
C SER A 189 20.27 10.65 -3.16
#